data_AF-A0A371DUJ3-F1
#
_entry.id   AF-A0A371DUJ3-F1
#
_cell.length_a   1.000
_cell.length_b   1.000
_cell.length_c   1.000
_cell.angle_alpha   90.00
_cell.angle_beta   90.00
_cell.angle_gamma   90.00
#
_symmetry.space_group_name_H-M   'P 1'
#
loop_
_entity.id
_entity.type
_entity.pdbx_description
1 polymer ?
#
loop_
_entity_poly.entity_id
_entity_poly.type
_entity_poly.pdbx_seq_one_letter_code
_entity_poly.pdbx_strand_id
1 'polypeptide(L)'
;MFNDAFKVHPRSIVHEVLVNIAGPAVPQAARCAQYKEQFRRGDGLDVDQLPSEEHYRSLDWMPNKALANTLEENHKSVRILEDFYSQRNKDRTSPTSQLEPQESLRFQRAMYRYWLYLDMLTEGAFEPDDDEFDDADDDDDDDDDFDERRDKYFREGFKKFLVCLSTDELLEVLSAGAFCEETMQWQSRGLPNETVVAYSFSDVDPGALGKNLERGYTTPSYRSSWSPAQDIIHGILLSRKVKSDELDQKRSKAILQTVNGADDTCGRCDAVGGVQLLGTANVSLLAGVLSLNERFALLPGILARNREETRKMTEYLLKGRNGGRVSEKELFDELIDTVPDTDGNDDDEQHQWSKDEWYCLACIKDLFRQRFMVWWRQTKEKNGAPHVDDCWYGYNCRTMTHRSSHALKLNHLCTPTRGDAPKPPQQPTNPN
;
A
#
# COMPACT_ATOMS: atom_id res chain seq x y z
N MET A 1 -27.70 31.31 -20.68
CA MET A 1 -26.48 31.87 -20.07
C MET A 1 -25.29 30.91 -20.15
N PHE A 2 -25.27 29.76 -19.45
CA PHE A 2 -24.11 28.84 -19.51
C PHE A 2 -23.87 28.25 -20.93
N ASN A 3 -24.92 27.79 -21.60
CA ASN A 3 -24.83 27.29 -22.98
C ASN A 3 -24.31 28.37 -23.95
N ASP A 4 -24.71 29.63 -23.76
CA ASP A 4 -24.28 30.73 -24.60
C ASP A 4 -22.79 31.04 -24.38
N ALA A 5 -22.34 31.06 -23.12
CA ALA A 5 -20.92 31.20 -22.78
C ALA A 5 -20.07 30.04 -23.35
N PHE A 6 -20.57 28.81 -23.26
CA PHE A 6 -19.89 27.63 -23.82
C PHE A 6 -19.78 27.69 -25.35
N LYS A 7 -20.84 28.14 -26.04
CA LYS A 7 -20.80 28.33 -27.50
C LYS A 7 -19.77 29.36 -27.94
N VAL A 8 -19.54 30.40 -27.13
CA VAL A 8 -18.59 31.47 -27.45
C VAL A 8 -17.15 31.07 -27.06
N HIS A 9 -16.96 30.33 -25.97
CA HIS A 9 -15.62 30.01 -25.42
C HIS A 9 -15.42 28.52 -25.09
N PRO A 10 -15.68 27.58 -26.02
CA PRO A 10 -15.67 26.16 -25.69
C PRO A 10 -14.28 25.67 -25.26
N ARG A 11 -13.22 26.13 -25.92
CA ARG A 11 -11.82 25.75 -25.62
C ARG A 11 -11.38 26.18 -24.24
N SER A 12 -11.57 27.47 -23.91
CA SER A 12 -11.20 28.00 -22.60
C SER A 12 -12.00 27.34 -21.48
N ILE A 13 -13.31 27.14 -21.66
CA ILE A 13 -14.13 26.47 -20.63
C ILE A 13 -13.70 25.01 -20.45
N VAL A 14 -13.45 24.27 -21.53
CA VAL A 14 -12.95 22.88 -21.43
C VAL A 14 -11.60 22.84 -20.74
N HIS A 15 -10.67 23.73 -21.11
CA HIS A 15 -9.35 23.79 -20.48
C HIS A 15 -9.44 24.11 -18.97
N GLU A 16 -10.27 25.07 -18.57
CA GLU A 16 -10.52 25.37 -17.15
C GLU A 16 -11.15 24.18 -16.41
N VAL A 17 -12.06 23.44 -17.05
CA VAL A 17 -12.60 22.19 -16.47
C VAL A 17 -11.50 21.15 -16.26
N LEU A 18 -10.60 20.98 -17.25
CA LEU A 18 -9.47 20.06 -17.12
C LEU A 18 -8.52 20.47 -16.01
N VAL A 19 -8.22 21.77 -15.88
CA VAL A 19 -7.40 22.31 -14.79
C VAL A 19 -8.09 22.11 -13.44
N ASN A 20 -9.41 22.20 -13.34
CA ASN A 20 -10.13 21.87 -12.11
C ASN A 20 -10.10 20.37 -11.77
N ILE A 21 -9.97 19.50 -12.78
CA ILE A 21 -9.83 18.05 -12.58
C ILE A 21 -8.38 17.74 -12.18
N ALA A 22 -7.41 17.87 -13.10
CA ALA A 22 -6.04 17.40 -12.88
C ALA A 22 -5.07 18.50 -12.41
N GLY A 23 -5.58 19.68 -12.03
CA GLY A 23 -4.75 20.77 -11.54
C GLY A 23 -3.73 21.26 -12.58
N PRO A 24 -2.57 21.75 -12.13
CA PRO A 24 -1.46 22.10 -13.03
C PRO A 24 -0.79 20.89 -13.70
N ALA A 25 -1.15 19.65 -13.34
CA ALA A 25 -0.62 18.41 -13.92
C ALA A 25 -1.43 17.90 -15.14
N VAL A 26 -2.39 18.70 -15.66
CA VAL A 26 -3.17 18.38 -16.87
C VAL A 26 -2.32 17.85 -18.03
N PRO A 27 -1.16 18.43 -18.37
CA PRO A 27 -0.36 17.93 -19.49
C PRO A 27 0.06 16.47 -19.34
N GLN A 28 0.44 16.04 -18.14
CA GLN A 28 0.89 14.68 -17.88
C GLN A 28 -0.30 13.73 -17.76
N ALA A 29 -1.38 14.18 -17.13
CA ALA A 29 -2.64 13.45 -17.07
C ALA A 29 -3.19 13.16 -18.47
N ALA A 30 -3.18 14.16 -19.35
CA ALA A 30 -3.67 14.08 -20.72
C ALA A 30 -2.80 13.16 -21.57
N ARG A 31 -1.48 13.28 -21.46
CA ARG A 31 -0.54 12.39 -22.15
C ARG A 31 -0.70 10.92 -21.73
N CYS A 32 -0.85 10.67 -20.42
CA CYS A 32 -1.14 9.34 -19.89
C CYS A 32 -2.47 8.78 -20.43
N ALA A 33 -3.54 9.59 -20.40
CA ALA A 33 -4.84 9.17 -20.91
C ALA A 33 -4.85 8.93 -22.42
N GLN A 34 -4.11 9.75 -23.20
CA GLN A 34 -4.01 9.61 -24.65
C GLN A 34 -3.37 8.28 -25.04
N TYR A 35 -2.27 7.91 -24.37
CA TYR A 35 -1.59 6.65 -24.60
C TYR A 35 -2.53 5.45 -24.38
N LYS A 36 -3.28 5.43 -23.27
CA LYS A 36 -4.27 4.39 -22.99
C LYS A 36 -5.38 4.31 -24.04
N GLU A 37 -5.84 5.45 -24.54
CA GLU A 37 -6.87 5.49 -25.57
C GLU A 37 -6.37 4.98 -26.92
N GLN A 38 -5.14 5.30 -27.31
CA GLN A 38 -4.51 4.76 -28.52
C GLN A 38 -4.36 3.24 -28.41
N PHE A 39 -3.88 2.76 -27.26
CA PHE A 39 -3.75 1.33 -27.01
C PHE A 39 -5.10 0.60 -27.11
N ARG A 40 -6.16 1.11 -26.47
CA ARG A 40 -7.51 0.51 -26.53
C ARG A 40 -8.09 0.40 -27.93
N ARG A 41 -7.64 1.23 -28.87
CA ARG A 41 -8.09 1.20 -30.27
C ARG A 41 -7.29 0.22 -31.13
N GLY A 42 -6.11 -0.20 -30.67
CA GLY A 42 -5.19 -1.03 -31.44
C GLY A 42 -4.50 -0.24 -32.56
N ASP A 43 -4.34 1.07 -32.43
CA ASP A 43 -3.82 1.96 -33.49
C ASP A 43 -2.29 1.83 -33.72
N GLY A 44 -1.63 0.79 -33.18
CA GLY A 44 -0.16 0.69 -33.10
C GLY A 44 0.41 1.66 -32.05
N LEU A 45 1.46 1.24 -31.35
CA LEU A 45 2.06 1.99 -30.25
C LEU A 45 3.37 2.67 -30.67
N ASP A 46 3.28 3.68 -31.54
CA ASP A 46 4.44 4.50 -31.82
C ASP A 46 4.60 5.58 -30.72
N VAL A 47 5.54 5.35 -29.80
CA VAL A 47 5.86 6.29 -28.72
C VAL A 47 6.31 7.65 -29.25
N ASP A 48 6.94 7.70 -30.43
CA ASP A 48 7.40 8.94 -31.04
C ASP A 48 6.24 9.78 -31.61
N GLN A 49 5.07 9.16 -31.84
CA GLN A 49 3.84 9.87 -32.22
C GLN A 49 3.09 10.45 -31.02
N LEU A 50 3.44 10.08 -29.79
CA LEU A 50 2.78 10.60 -28.60
C LEU A 50 3.16 12.08 -28.41
N PRO A 51 2.18 13.02 -28.43
CA PRO A 51 2.49 14.44 -28.30
C PRO A 51 3.28 14.77 -27.03
N SER A 52 4.14 15.78 -27.12
CA SER A 52 4.86 16.29 -25.95
C SER A 52 3.91 16.91 -24.93
N GLU A 53 4.34 17.02 -23.67
CA GLU A 53 3.55 17.67 -22.62
C GLU A 53 3.19 19.13 -22.97
N GLU A 54 4.01 19.84 -23.74
CA GLU A 54 3.72 21.21 -24.19
C GLU A 54 2.49 21.28 -25.10
N HIS A 55 2.26 20.25 -25.93
CA HIS A 55 1.07 20.18 -26.79
C HIS A 55 -0.23 20.29 -25.97
N TYR A 56 -0.29 19.59 -24.83
CA TYR A 56 -1.45 19.56 -23.95
C TYR A 56 -1.65 20.82 -23.12
N ARG A 57 -0.66 21.74 -23.09
CA ARG A 57 -0.82 23.08 -22.50
C ARG A 57 -1.51 24.06 -23.45
N SER A 58 -1.57 23.74 -24.74
CA SER A 58 -2.18 24.61 -25.73
C SER A 58 -3.71 24.63 -25.58
N LEU A 59 -4.30 25.83 -25.64
CA LEU A 59 -5.75 26.02 -25.71
C LEU A 59 -6.36 25.44 -27.00
N ASP A 60 -5.54 25.13 -28.01
CA ASP A 60 -6.00 24.49 -29.25
C ASP A 60 -6.21 22.98 -29.09
N TRP A 61 -5.61 22.36 -28.07
CA TRP A 61 -5.87 20.97 -27.76
C TRP A 61 -7.23 20.84 -27.05
N MET A 62 -8.07 19.92 -27.55
CA MET A 62 -9.35 19.58 -26.95
C MET A 62 -9.48 18.06 -26.88
N PRO A 63 -9.73 17.49 -25.69
CA PRO A 63 -9.96 16.07 -25.58
C PRO A 63 -11.30 15.69 -26.22
N ASN A 64 -11.34 14.55 -26.91
CA ASN A 64 -12.60 13.91 -27.25
C ASN A 64 -13.25 13.31 -25.98
N LYS A 65 -14.52 12.89 -26.09
CA LYS A 65 -15.27 12.34 -24.95
C LYS A 65 -14.58 11.15 -24.28
N ALA A 66 -14.01 10.22 -25.06
CA ALA A 66 -13.37 9.03 -24.51
C ALA A 66 -12.10 9.40 -23.74
N LEU A 67 -11.28 10.29 -24.30
CA LEU A 67 -10.09 10.81 -23.63
C LEU A 67 -10.43 11.57 -22.34
N ALA A 68 -11.48 12.38 -22.35
CA ALA A 68 -11.96 13.10 -21.16
C ALA A 68 -12.41 12.15 -20.04
N ASN A 69 -13.13 11.08 -20.39
CA ASN A 69 -13.52 10.04 -19.42
C ASN A 69 -12.29 9.36 -18.81
N THR A 70 -11.31 8.97 -19.63
CA THR A 70 -10.08 8.33 -19.17
C THR A 70 -9.25 9.26 -18.27
N LEU A 71 -9.22 10.56 -18.60
CA LEU A 71 -8.63 11.60 -17.75
C LEU A 71 -9.29 11.67 -16.37
N GLU A 72 -10.62 11.71 -16.32
CA GLU A 72 -11.39 11.77 -15.08
C GLU A 72 -11.17 10.51 -14.22
N GLU A 73 -11.19 9.32 -14.82
CA GLU A 73 -10.94 8.05 -14.13
C GLU A 73 -9.52 7.96 -13.56
N ASN A 74 -8.51 8.36 -14.35
CA ASN A 74 -7.12 8.38 -13.91
C ASN A 74 -6.96 9.40 -12.77
N HIS A 75 -7.53 10.60 -12.91
CA HIS A 75 -7.48 11.63 -11.87
C HIS A 75 -8.10 11.20 -10.56
N LYS A 76 -9.28 10.55 -10.59
CA LYS A 76 -9.90 10.01 -9.38
C LYS A 76 -8.94 9.11 -8.61
N SER A 77 -8.22 8.24 -9.32
CA SER A 77 -7.25 7.31 -8.73
C SER A 77 -6.03 8.04 -8.15
N VAL A 78 -5.46 8.99 -8.91
CA VAL A 78 -4.32 9.80 -8.45
C VAL A 78 -4.69 10.63 -7.22
N ARG A 79 -5.89 11.20 -7.16
CA ARG A 79 -6.36 11.97 -5.99
C ARG A 79 -6.43 11.10 -4.73
N ILE A 80 -6.98 9.88 -4.83
CA ILE A 80 -7.02 8.92 -3.70
C ILE A 80 -5.59 8.58 -3.25
N LEU A 81 -4.69 8.36 -4.20
CA LEU A 81 -3.28 8.08 -3.90
C LEU A 81 -2.58 9.29 -3.26
N GLU A 82 -2.92 10.51 -3.67
CA GLU A 82 -2.37 11.74 -3.07
C GLU A 82 -2.86 11.93 -1.63
N ASP A 83 -4.15 11.74 -1.38
CA ASP A 83 -4.73 11.77 -0.03
C ASP A 83 -3.99 10.77 0.88
N PHE A 84 -3.79 9.54 0.39
CA PHE A 84 -3.08 8.50 1.11
C PHE A 84 -1.58 8.80 1.28
N TYR A 85 -0.92 9.34 0.25
CA TYR A 85 0.49 9.75 0.30
C TYR A 85 0.69 10.84 1.35
N SER A 86 -0.17 11.85 1.34
CA SER A 86 -0.17 12.94 2.31
C SER A 86 -0.36 12.40 3.72
N GLN A 87 -1.35 11.53 3.93
CA GLN A 87 -1.61 10.94 5.25
C GLN A 87 -0.39 10.17 5.79
N ARG A 88 0.34 9.44 4.93
CA ARG A 88 1.50 8.64 5.33
C ARG A 88 2.79 9.44 5.51
N ASN A 89 3.00 10.49 4.71
CA ASN A 89 4.31 11.12 4.57
C ASN A 89 4.33 12.62 4.89
N LYS A 90 3.20 13.33 4.75
CA LYS A 90 3.10 14.78 4.96
C LYS A 90 2.48 15.13 6.30
N ASP A 91 1.27 14.67 6.52
CA ASP A 91 0.44 15.04 7.66
C ASP A 91 -0.53 13.90 8.00
N ARG A 92 -0.24 13.22 9.10
CA ARG A 92 -1.02 12.07 9.57
C ARG A 92 -2.37 12.44 10.20
N THR A 93 -2.64 13.72 10.41
CA THR A 93 -3.85 14.18 11.12
C THR A 93 -5.04 14.35 10.19
N SER A 94 -4.82 14.38 8.87
CA SER A 94 -5.86 14.60 7.87
C SER A 94 -6.03 13.40 6.94
N PRO A 95 -7.28 12.98 6.64
CA PRO A 95 -7.55 11.94 5.65
C PRO A 95 -7.49 12.46 4.20
N THR A 96 -7.35 13.77 4.00
CA THR A 96 -7.24 14.41 2.68
C THR A 96 -5.89 15.10 2.53
N SER A 97 -5.42 15.25 1.30
CA SER A 97 -4.12 15.84 0.98
C SER A 97 -3.91 17.19 1.69
N GLN A 98 -2.78 17.30 2.39
CA GLN A 98 -2.21 18.52 2.97
C GLN A 98 -0.91 18.90 2.24
N LEU A 99 -0.71 18.37 1.03
CA LEU A 99 0.41 18.78 0.19
C LEU A 99 0.24 20.24 -0.20
N GLU A 100 1.32 21.00 -0.12
CA GLU A 100 1.37 22.36 -0.67
C GLU A 100 1.12 22.31 -2.19
N PRO A 101 0.61 23.38 -2.84
CA PRO A 101 0.31 23.36 -4.27
C PRO A 101 1.46 22.88 -5.16
N GLN A 102 2.71 23.22 -4.80
CA GLN A 102 3.89 22.77 -5.51
C GLN A 102 4.23 21.29 -5.25
N GLU A 103 4.02 20.78 -4.03
CA GLU A 103 4.22 19.37 -3.69
C GLU A 103 3.15 18.50 -4.37
N SER A 104 1.89 18.95 -4.39
CA SER A 104 0.78 18.31 -5.09
C SER A 104 1.05 18.22 -6.60
N LEU A 105 1.50 19.31 -7.23
CA LEU A 105 1.93 19.28 -8.64
C LEU A 105 3.05 18.25 -8.89
N ARG A 106 4.09 18.21 -8.05
CA ARG A 106 5.19 17.24 -8.18
C ARG A 106 4.67 15.81 -8.05
N PHE A 107 3.86 15.53 -7.04
CA PHE A 107 3.27 14.21 -6.82
C PHE A 107 2.41 13.78 -8.01
N GLN A 108 1.43 14.59 -8.42
CA GLN A 108 0.51 14.24 -9.50
C GLN A 108 1.25 14.03 -10.82
N ARG A 109 2.17 14.95 -11.19
CA ARG A 109 2.99 14.83 -12.39
C ARG A 109 3.81 13.55 -12.39
N ALA A 110 4.48 13.25 -11.28
CA ALA A 110 5.29 12.05 -11.13
C ALA A 110 4.44 10.78 -11.23
N MET A 111 3.27 10.78 -10.60
CA MET A 111 2.33 9.66 -10.62
C MET A 111 1.80 9.38 -12.03
N TYR A 112 1.40 10.39 -12.79
CA TYR A 112 0.96 10.21 -14.18
C TYR A 112 2.08 9.74 -15.10
N ARG A 113 3.30 10.24 -14.91
CA ARG A 113 4.47 9.80 -15.68
C ARG A 113 4.83 8.35 -15.35
N TYR A 114 4.91 8.00 -14.06
CA TYR A 114 5.11 6.63 -13.63
C TYR A 114 4.05 5.69 -14.23
N TRP A 115 2.77 6.07 -14.18
CA TRP A 115 1.69 5.29 -14.78
C TRP A 115 1.86 5.11 -16.28
N LEU A 116 2.11 6.20 -17.01
CA LEU A 116 2.38 6.15 -18.45
C LEU A 116 3.54 5.20 -18.77
N TYR A 117 4.61 5.24 -17.97
CA TYR A 117 5.78 4.41 -18.19
C TYR A 117 5.46 2.94 -17.95
N LEU A 118 4.72 2.62 -16.89
CA LEU A 118 4.26 1.25 -16.68
C LEU A 118 3.43 0.75 -17.87
N ASP A 119 2.51 1.56 -18.37
CA ASP A 119 1.69 1.18 -19.53
C ASP A 119 2.57 1.00 -20.78
N MET A 120 3.54 1.88 -21.02
CA MET A 120 4.50 1.73 -22.13
C MET A 120 5.32 0.45 -22.04
N LEU A 121 5.83 0.13 -20.86
CA LEU A 121 6.66 -1.05 -20.63
C LEU A 121 5.83 -2.34 -20.73
N THR A 122 4.58 -2.32 -20.25
CA THR A 122 3.70 -3.50 -20.26
C THR A 122 3.22 -3.83 -21.66
N GLU A 123 2.93 -2.80 -22.46
CA GLU A 123 2.36 -2.96 -23.79
C GLU A 123 3.44 -3.02 -24.89
N GLY A 124 4.70 -3.26 -24.53
CA GLY A 124 5.78 -3.47 -25.51
C GLY A 124 6.10 -2.24 -26.37
N ALA A 125 5.90 -1.02 -25.86
CA ALA A 125 5.99 0.21 -26.67
C ALA A 125 7.41 0.53 -27.20
N PHE A 126 8.41 -0.23 -26.76
CA PHE A 126 9.80 -0.13 -27.22
C PHE A 126 10.31 -1.47 -27.77
N GLU A 127 9.41 -2.43 -28.01
CA GLU A 127 9.76 -3.64 -28.74
C GLU A 127 10.07 -3.25 -30.20
N PRO A 128 11.14 -3.81 -30.79
CA PRO A 128 11.42 -3.61 -32.19
C PRO A 128 10.34 -4.27 -33.06
N ASP A 129 10.13 -3.77 -34.27
CA ASP A 129 9.24 -4.41 -35.23
C ASP A 129 9.78 -5.82 -35.55
N ASP A 130 8.89 -6.83 -35.60
CA ASP A 130 9.25 -8.24 -35.82
C ASP A 130 10.14 -8.43 -37.07
N ASP A 131 9.93 -7.59 -38.10
CA ASP A 131 10.67 -7.60 -39.37
C ASP A 131 12.18 -7.27 -39.22
N GLU A 132 12.63 -6.63 -38.12
CA GLU A 132 14.06 -6.32 -37.93
C GLU A 132 14.90 -7.53 -37.46
N PHE A 133 14.26 -8.63 -37.03
CA PHE A 133 14.94 -9.81 -36.48
C PHE A 133 14.98 -11.02 -37.42
N ASP A 134 14.22 -11.00 -38.52
CA ASP A 134 14.10 -12.12 -39.46
C ASP A 134 15.36 -12.35 -40.34
N ASP A 135 16.31 -11.41 -40.38
CA ASP A 135 17.54 -11.53 -41.20
C ASP A 135 18.70 -12.26 -40.49
N ALA A 136 18.49 -12.78 -39.28
CA ALA A 136 19.47 -13.63 -38.60
C ALA A 136 19.31 -15.10 -39.04
N ASP A 137 19.77 -15.40 -40.25
CA ASP A 137 19.78 -16.75 -40.86
C ASP A 137 20.40 -17.82 -39.90
N ASP A 138 19.53 -18.66 -39.32
CA ASP A 138 19.58 -20.14 -39.19
C ASP A 138 20.85 -20.88 -38.71
N ASP A 139 21.87 -20.20 -38.17
CA ASP A 139 23.05 -20.88 -37.61
C ASP A 139 22.95 -21.03 -36.08
N ASP A 140 22.21 -22.03 -35.59
CA ASP A 140 22.29 -22.73 -34.27
C ASP A 140 22.62 -21.91 -32.97
N ASP A 141 22.49 -20.58 -32.98
CA ASP A 141 22.88 -19.72 -31.85
C ASP A 141 21.78 -19.70 -30.78
N ASP A 142 22.20 -19.92 -29.54
CA ASP A 142 21.40 -20.18 -28.34
C ASP A 142 20.21 -19.21 -28.14
N ASP A 143 19.00 -19.74 -27.83
CA ASP A 143 17.77 -18.97 -27.52
C ASP A 143 17.97 -17.83 -26.49
N ASP A 144 19.00 -17.93 -25.64
CA ASP A 144 19.35 -16.93 -24.62
C ASP A 144 19.78 -15.57 -25.24
N ASP A 145 20.32 -15.58 -26.47
CA ASP A 145 20.86 -14.39 -27.13
C ASP A 145 19.75 -13.44 -27.64
N PHE A 146 18.57 -13.99 -27.98
CA PHE A 146 17.44 -13.20 -28.49
C PHE A 146 16.81 -12.34 -27.39
N ASP A 147 16.57 -12.93 -26.22
CA ASP A 147 15.99 -12.21 -25.09
C ASP A 147 16.91 -11.09 -24.58
N GLU A 148 18.24 -11.29 -24.58
CA GLU A 148 19.20 -10.24 -24.21
C GLU A 148 19.23 -9.09 -25.22
N ARG A 149 19.18 -9.38 -26.53
CA ARG A 149 19.11 -8.34 -27.58
C ARG A 149 17.83 -7.53 -27.48
N ARG A 150 16.69 -8.20 -27.27
CA ARG A 150 15.39 -7.56 -27.09
C ARG A 150 15.37 -6.66 -25.84
N ASP A 151 15.85 -7.18 -24.70
CA ASP A 151 15.96 -6.38 -23.46
C ASP A 151 16.86 -5.15 -23.67
N LYS A 152 17.98 -5.30 -24.36
CA LYS A 152 18.89 -4.19 -24.65
C LYS A 152 18.23 -3.11 -25.52
N TYR A 153 17.57 -3.48 -26.61
CA TYR A 153 16.90 -2.53 -27.51
C TYR A 153 15.81 -1.76 -26.74
N PHE A 154 14.99 -2.48 -26.00
CA PHE A 154 13.96 -1.93 -25.13
C PHE A 154 14.54 -0.93 -24.12
N ARG A 155 15.61 -1.30 -23.40
CA ARG A 155 16.29 -0.43 -22.44
C ARG A 155 16.84 0.84 -23.09
N GLU A 156 17.43 0.73 -24.28
CA GLU A 156 17.99 1.87 -25.00
C GLU A 156 16.89 2.83 -25.49
N GLY A 157 15.80 2.30 -26.05
CA GLY A 157 14.61 3.06 -26.46
C GLY A 157 13.99 3.82 -25.28
N PHE A 158 13.73 3.12 -24.18
CA PHE A 158 13.14 3.75 -23.00
C PHE A 158 14.09 4.75 -22.32
N LYS A 159 15.41 4.47 -22.30
CA LYS A 159 16.42 5.41 -21.81
C LYS A 159 16.44 6.70 -22.63
N LYS A 160 16.38 6.59 -23.97
CA LYS A 160 16.30 7.76 -24.87
C LYS A 160 15.05 8.59 -24.58
N PHE A 161 13.94 7.93 -24.31
CA PHE A 161 12.70 8.61 -23.92
C PHE A 161 12.84 9.37 -22.59
N LEU A 162 13.45 8.76 -21.57
CA LEU A 162 13.62 9.36 -20.24
C LEU A 162 14.70 10.44 -20.13
N VAL A 163 15.70 10.45 -21.03
CA VAL A 163 16.85 11.37 -20.93
C VAL A 163 16.45 12.85 -21.01
N CYS A 164 15.27 13.14 -21.55
CA CYS A 164 14.74 14.51 -21.65
C CYS A 164 14.28 15.09 -20.30
N LEU A 165 14.02 14.26 -19.28
CA LEU A 165 13.59 14.71 -17.96
C LEU A 165 14.75 15.26 -17.16
N SER A 166 14.49 16.26 -16.32
CA SER A 166 15.49 16.76 -15.36
C SER A 166 15.80 15.73 -14.26
N THR A 167 16.90 15.94 -13.52
CA THR A 167 17.28 15.07 -12.39
C THR A 167 16.18 15.04 -11.31
N ASP A 168 15.58 16.20 -11.01
CA ASP A 168 14.53 16.30 -10.01
C ASP A 168 13.27 15.55 -10.44
N GLU A 169 12.86 15.65 -11.70
CA GLU A 169 11.70 14.92 -12.23
C GLU A 169 11.91 13.39 -12.22
N LEU A 170 13.13 12.91 -12.48
CA LEU A 170 13.45 11.49 -12.36
C LEU A 170 13.37 11.00 -10.91
N LEU A 171 13.85 11.81 -9.95
CA LEU A 171 13.73 11.52 -8.52
C LEU A 171 12.27 11.53 -8.05
N GLU A 172 11.45 12.45 -8.58
CA GLU A 172 10.00 12.48 -8.31
C GLU A 172 9.32 11.20 -8.81
N VAL A 173 9.62 10.74 -10.04
CA VAL A 173 9.06 9.49 -10.60
C VAL A 173 9.47 8.27 -9.78
N LEU A 174 10.74 8.16 -9.37
CA LEU A 174 11.19 7.09 -8.47
C LEU A 174 10.46 7.12 -7.12
N SER A 175 10.21 8.32 -6.57
CA SER A 175 9.49 8.50 -5.32
C SER A 175 8.03 8.01 -5.44
N ALA A 176 7.36 8.35 -6.55
CA ALA A 176 6.00 7.88 -6.84
C ALA A 176 5.93 6.35 -7.01
N GLY A 177 6.87 5.76 -7.77
CA GLY A 177 6.93 4.30 -7.95
C GLY A 177 7.15 3.54 -6.65
N ALA A 178 8.14 3.96 -5.85
CA ALA A 178 8.39 3.38 -4.52
C ALA A 178 7.17 3.48 -3.61
N PHE A 179 6.46 4.61 -3.63
CA PHE A 179 5.23 4.76 -2.86
C PHE A 179 4.12 3.79 -3.31
N CYS A 180 3.95 3.57 -4.61
CA CYS A 180 2.99 2.60 -5.13
C CYS A 180 3.31 1.17 -4.67
N GLU A 181 4.58 0.77 -4.73
CA GLU A 181 5.07 -0.53 -4.26
C GLU A 181 4.86 -0.72 -2.76
N GLU A 182 5.27 0.25 -1.94
CA GLU A 182 5.05 0.23 -0.50
C GLU A 182 3.56 0.16 -0.14
N THR A 183 2.72 0.87 -0.88
CA THR A 183 1.28 0.89 -0.65
C THR A 183 0.65 -0.45 -1.01
N MET A 184 1.09 -1.09 -2.10
CA MET A 184 0.65 -2.44 -2.46
C MET A 184 1.08 -3.47 -1.42
N GLN A 185 2.32 -3.38 -0.93
CA GLN A 185 2.82 -4.23 0.16
C GLN A 185 2.01 -4.02 1.45
N TRP A 186 1.72 -2.76 1.79
CA TRP A 186 0.88 -2.39 2.93
C TRP A 186 -0.53 -3.01 2.80
N GLN A 187 -1.17 -2.90 1.64
CA GLN A 187 -2.49 -3.51 1.42
C GLN A 187 -2.45 -5.04 1.52
N SER A 188 -1.41 -5.66 0.97
CA SER A 188 -1.23 -7.13 0.97
C SER A 188 -1.06 -7.69 2.38
N ARG A 189 -0.38 -6.95 3.28
CA ARG A 189 -0.25 -7.32 4.70
C ARG A 189 -1.58 -7.27 5.46
N GLY A 190 -2.53 -6.45 4.99
CA GLY A 190 -3.87 -6.34 5.59
C GLY A 190 -4.80 -7.52 5.28
N LEU A 191 -4.41 -8.41 4.37
CA LEU A 191 -5.21 -9.57 3.99
C LEU A 191 -4.94 -10.79 4.88
N PRO A 192 -5.93 -11.68 5.07
CA PRO A 192 -5.72 -12.98 5.68
C PRO A 192 -4.73 -13.84 4.85
N ASN A 193 -3.90 -14.63 5.54
CA ASN A 193 -2.78 -15.43 4.99
C ASN A 193 -3.09 -16.33 3.77
N GLU A 194 -4.35 -16.63 3.48
CA GLU A 194 -4.71 -17.56 2.41
C GLU A 194 -4.55 -16.96 0.99
N THR A 195 -4.26 -15.66 0.86
CA THR A 195 -4.14 -14.98 -0.45
C THR A 195 -2.77 -14.38 -0.74
N VAL A 196 -1.83 -14.44 0.21
CA VAL A 196 -0.49 -13.87 -0.01
C VAL A 196 0.36 -14.90 -0.76
N VAL A 197 0.27 -14.86 -2.08
CA VAL A 197 1.29 -15.50 -2.90
C VAL A 197 2.54 -14.61 -2.83
N ALA A 198 3.68 -15.21 -2.49
CA ALA A 198 4.95 -14.52 -2.29
C ALA A 198 5.54 -14.05 -3.63
N TYR A 199 4.88 -13.10 -4.29
CA TYR A 199 5.39 -12.48 -5.50
C TYR A 199 6.14 -11.19 -5.15
N SER A 200 7.26 -10.97 -5.86
CA SER A 200 7.91 -9.68 -5.90
C SER A 200 7.03 -8.74 -6.71
N PHE A 201 6.38 -7.78 -6.04
CA PHE A 201 5.54 -6.78 -6.69
C PHE A 201 6.45 -5.68 -7.24
N SER A 202 6.81 -5.75 -8.51
CA SER A 202 7.21 -4.56 -9.27
C SER A 202 6.05 -4.13 -10.18
N ASP A 203 6.03 -2.85 -10.53
CA ASP A 203 5.11 -2.28 -11.53
C ASP A 203 3.64 -2.25 -11.11
N VAL A 204 3.39 -1.65 -9.96
CA VAL A 204 2.04 -1.47 -9.41
C VAL A 204 1.26 -0.43 -10.22
N ASP A 205 0.20 -0.86 -10.92
CA ASP A 205 -0.75 0.01 -11.63
C ASP A 205 -1.43 1.00 -10.64
N PRO A 206 -1.19 2.32 -10.77
CA PRO A 206 -1.76 3.32 -9.86
C PRO A 206 -3.29 3.38 -9.86
N GLY A 207 -3.95 3.07 -10.98
CA GLY A 207 -5.41 3.04 -11.07
C GLY A 207 -6.04 1.88 -10.34
N ALA A 208 -5.46 0.69 -10.48
CA ALA A 208 -5.85 -0.47 -9.68
C ALA A 208 -5.62 -0.20 -8.19
N LEU A 209 -4.46 0.38 -7.84
CA LEU A 209 -4.11 0.71 -6.47
C LEU A 209 -5.08 1.72 -5.84
N GLY A 210 -5.40 2.82 -6.54
CA GLY A 210 -6.36 3.82 -6.10
C GLY A 210 -7.77 3.25 -5.92
N LYS A 211 -8.23 2.40 -6.85
CA LYS A 211 -9.53 1.70 -6.73
C LYS A 211 -9.56 0.75 -5.54
N ASN A 212 -8.46 0.07 -5.25
CA ASN A 212 -8.34 -0.84 -4.09
C ASN A 212 -8.40 -0.07 -2.77
N LEU A 213 -7.73 1.09 -2.69
CA LEU A 213 -7.80 1.97 -1.53
C LEU A 213 -9.23 2.49 -1.29
N GLU A 214 -9.91 2.95 -2.35
CA GLU A 214 -11.30 3.42 -2.25
C GLU A 214 -12.26 2.34 -1.72
N ARG A 215 -12.07 1.10 -2.18
CA ARG A 215 -12.94 -0.02 -1.84
C ARG A 215 -12.62 -0.68 -0.49
N GLY A 216 -11.43 -0.44 0.06
CA GLY A 216 -10.95 -1.08 1.28
C GLY A 216 -10.59 -2.57 1.13
N TYR A 217 -10.39 -3.05 -0.09
CA TYR A 217 -9.90 -4.40 -0.38
C TYR A 217 -9.01 -4.43 -1.62
N THR A 218 -8.05 -5.36 -1.63
CA THR A 218 -7.17 -5.58 -2.78
C THR A 218 -7.81 -6.51 -3.80
N THR A 219 -7.77 -6.15 -5.07
CA THR A 219 -7.76 -7.15 -6.13
C THR A 219 -6.34 -7.68 -6.31
N PRO A 220 -6.13 -9.00 -6.40
CA PRO A 220 -4.84 -9.56 -6.81
C PRO A 220 -4.43 -8.91 -8.13
N SER A 221 -3.25 -8.31 -8.17
CA SER A 221 -2.62 -7.87 -9.40
C SER A 221 -1.42 -8.76 -9.65
N TYR A 222 -1.37 -9.37 -10.83
CA TYR A 222 -0.28 -10.21 -11.28
C TYR A 222 0.62 -9.37 -12.17
N ARG A 223 1.78 -8.93 -11.67
CA ARG A 223 2.84 -8.33 -12.49
C ARG A 223 4.21 -8.82 -12.05
N SER A 224 5.12 -8.85 -13.03
CA SER A 224 6.46 -9.45 -12.95
C SER A 224 7.32 -8.83 -11.85
N SER A 225 8.38 -9.54 -11.45
CA SER A 225 9.35 -9.20 -10.40
C SER A 225 10.46 -8.23 -10.83
N TRP A 226 10.45 -7.81 -12.08
CA TRP A 226 11.44 -6.89 -12.64
C TRP A 226 10.80 -5.52 -12.93
N SER A 227 11.36 -4.43 -12.38
CA SER A 227 10.96 -3.04 -12.70
C SER A 227 12.01 -2.36 -13.58
N PRO A 228 11.96 -2.53 -14.92
CA PRO A 228 12.89 -1.88 -15.85
C PRO A 228 12.99 -0.36 -15.64
N ALA A 229 11.87 0.26 -15.23
CA ALA A 229 11.80 1.70 -15.04
C ALA A 229 12.78 2.20 -13.98
N GLN A 230 12.81 1.55 -12.81
CA GLN A 230 13.67 1.99 -11.71
C GLN A 230 15.15 1.84 -12.07
N ASP A 231 15.52 0.70 -12.66
CA ASP A 231 16.90 0.41 -13.07
C ASP A 231 17.42 1.43 -14.10
N ILE A 232 16.60 1.72 -15.12
CA ILE A 232 16.96 2.66 -16.18
C ILE A 232 17.06 4.08 -15.63
N ILE A 233 16.12 4.50 -14.79
CA ILE A 233 16.19 5.83 -14.14
C ILE A 233 17.43 5.92 -13.25
N HIS A 234 17.75 4.88 -12.47
CA HIS A 234 18.97 4.82 -11.66
C HIS A 234 20.23 4.97 -12.53
N GLY A 235 20.31 4.25 -13.66
CA GLY A 235 21.41 4.38 -14.60
C GLY A 235 21.57 5.80 -15.16
N ILE A 236 20.45 6.48 -15.47
CA ILE A 236 20.47 7.88 -15.90
C ILE A 236 20.97 8.79 -14.78
N LEU A 237 20.47 8.63 -13.55
CA LEU A 237 20.89 9.45 -12.40
C LEU A 237 22.38 9.28 -12.07
N LEU A 238 22.89 8.05 -12.13
CA LEU A 238 24.32 7.76 -11.98
C LEU A 238 25.15 8.44 -13.08
N SER A 239 24.69 8.39 -14.34
CA SER A 239 25.37 9.09 -15.45
C SER A 239 25.40 10.61 -15.26
N ARG A 240 24.43 11.16 -14.52
CA ARG A 240 24.35 12.57 -14.11
C ARG A 240 25.09 12.89 -12.80
N LYS A 241 25.92 11.95 -12.32
CA LYS A 241 26.74 12.07 -11.10
C LYS A 241 25.93 12.19 -9.81
N VAL A 242 24.69 11.70 -9.78
CA VAL A 242 23.97 11.48 -8.52
C VAL A 242 24.52 10.19 -7.92
N LYS A 243 25.14 10.26 -6.74
CA LYS A 243 25.75 9.08 -6.12
C LYS A 243 24.67 8.14 -5.58
N SER A 244 24.95 6.83 -5.63
CA SER A 244 24.01 5.80 -5.18
C SER A 244 23.64 5.92 -3.70
N ASP A 245 24.58 6.33 -2.85
CA ASP A 245 24.39 6.52 -1.41
C ASP A 245 23.55 7.77 -1.07
N GLU A 246 23.45 8.72 -2.00
CA GLU A 246 22.62 9.93 -1.86
C GLU A 246 21.19 9.74 -2.40
N LEU A 247 20.93 8.67 -3.17
CA LEU A 247 19.65 8.48 -3.87
C LEU A 247 18.46 8.42 -2.91
N ASP A 248 18.54 7.62 -1.85
CA ASP A 248 17.43 7.47 -0.90
C ASP A 248 17.08 8.79 -0.20
N GLN A 249 18.10 9.56 0.17
CA GLN A 249 17.92 10.87 0.80
C GLN A 249 17.32 11.89 -0.19
N LYS A 250 17.77 11.90 -1.44
CA LYS A 250 17.26 12.80 -2.47
C LYS A 250 15.83 12.43 -2.89
N ARG A 251 15.55 11.14 -3.03
CA ARG A 251 14.23 10.58 -3.36
C ARG A 251 13.17 10.91 -2.30
N SER A 252 13.51 10.79 -1.01
CA SER A 252 12.58 11.11 0.08
C SER A 252 12.22 12.60 0.15
N LYS A 253 13.05 13.48 -0.44
CA LYS A 253 12.84 14.94 -0.51
C LYS A 253 12.39 15.43 -1.89
N ALA A 254 12.18 14.53 -2.85
CA ALA A 254 11.86 14.90 -4.23
C ALA A 254 10.48 15.57 -4.32
N ILE A 255 9.49 15.01 -3.61
CA ILE A 255 8.12 15.51 -3.60
C ILE A 255 7.92 16.50 -2.44
N LEU A 256 8.23 16.07 -1.21
CA LEU A 256 7.97 16.84 0.02
C LEU A 256 9.08 17.85 0.33
N GLN A 257 8.67 19.06 0.69
CA GLN A 257 9.53 20.14 1.17
C GLN A 257 9.50 20.22 2.70
N THR A 258 8.31 20.03 3.29
CA THR A 258 8.10 20.04 4.75
C THR A 258 7.21 18.88 5.16
N VAL A 259 7.32 18.45 6.41
CA VAL A 259 6.52 17.36 6.99
C VAL A 259 5.91 17.86 8.30
N ASN A 260 4.58 17.81 8.41
CA ASN A 260 3.84 18.24 9.58
C ASN A 260 3.95 17.16 10.66
N GLY A 261 4.45 17.57 11.84
CA GLY A 261 4.62 16.66 12.96
C GLY A 261 5.79 15.68 12.79
N ALA A 262 6.86 16.06 12.07
CA ALA A 262 8.05 15.23 11.90
C ALA A 262 8.75 14.89 13.23
N ASP A 263 8.70 15.80 14.19
CA ASP A 263 9.32 15.68 15.51
C ASP A 263 8.33 15.21 16.60
N ASP A 264 7.11 14.83 16.21
CA ASP A 264 6.11 14.39 17.18
C ASP A 264 6.54 13.12 17.89
N THR A 265 6.23 13.08 19.18
CA THR A 265 6.60 11.99 20.08
C THR A 265 5.42 11.09 20.40
N CYS A 266 5.72 9.83 20.69
CA CYS A 266 4.73 8.89 21.19
C CYS A 266 4.25 9.33 22.59
N GLY A 267 2.94 9.46 22.79
CA GLY A 267 2.34 9.87 24.07
C GLY A 267 2.63 8.92 25.25
N ARG A 268 3.10 7.70 24.97
CA ARG A 268 3.43 6.71 26.00
C ARG A 268 4.92 6.61 26.34
N CYS A 269 5.79 6.60 25.33
CA CYS A 269 7.22 6.32 25.52
C CYS A 269 8.13 7.50 25.15
N ASP A 270 7.53 8.63 24.76
CA ASP A 270 8.19 9.87 24.32
C ASP A 270 9.16 9.72 23.13
N ALA A 271 9.25 8.54 22.53
CA ALA A 271 10.08 8.32 21.35
C ALA A 271 9.55 9.16 20.17
N VAL A 272 10.45 9.89 19.51
CA VAL A 272 10.15 10.60 18.26
C VAL A 272 9.77 9.59 17.20
N GLY A 273 8.51 9.63 16.75
CA GLY A 273 7.99 8.77 15.69
C GLY A 273 7.48 9.53 14.48
N GLY A 274 7.28 10.85 14.62
CA GLY A 274 6.84 11.72 13.56
C GLY A 274 5.53 11.27 12.89
N VAL A 275 5.49 11.31 11.57
CA VAL A 275 4.32 10.85 10.76
C VAL A 275 4.00 9.36 10.90
N GLN A 276 4.90 8.54 11.45
CA GLN A 276 4.68 7.10 11.66
C GLN A 276 3.91 6.78 12.94
N LEU A 277 3.66 7.77 13.79
CA LEU A 277 2.80 7.57 14.95
C LEU A 277 1.36 7.32 14.52
N LEU A 278 0.65 6.49 15.28
CA LEU A 278 -0.71 6.06 14.99
C LEU A 278 -1.65 6.57 16.09
N GLY A 279 -2.78 7.13 15.66
CA GLY A 279 -3.83 7.65 16.53
C GLY A 279 -5.16 7.66 15.79
N THR A 280 -6.17 8.25 16.39
CA THR A 280 -7.56 8.14 15.91
C THR A 280 -7.74 8.54 14.43
N ALA A 281 -6.99 9.53 13.93
CA ALA A 281 -7.13 10.01 12.55
C ALA A 281 -6.52 9.09 11.48
N ASN A 282 -5.52 8.27 11.82
CA ASN A 282 -4.80 7.42 10.87
C ASN A 282 -4.70 5.95 11.30
N VAL A 283 -5.41 5.52 12.34
CA VAL A 283 -5.38 4.13 12.84
C VAL A 283 -5.87 3.12 11.78
N SER A 284 -6.58 3.55 10.75
CA SER A 284 -6.84 2.73 9.56
C SER A 284 -5.57 2.17 8.91
N LEU A 285 -4.44 2.88 9.03
CA LEU A 285 -3.13 2.44 8.55
C LEU A 285 -2.60 1.22 9.32
N LEU A 286 -3.12 0.93 10.51
CA LEU A 286 -2.73 -0.22 11.33
C LEU A 286 -2.88 -1.54 10.58
N ALA A 287 -3.88 -1.64 9.68
CA ALA A 287 -4.16 -2.85 8.91
C ALA A 287 -2.93 -3.36 8.13
N GLY A 288 -2.14 -2.48 7.53
CA GLY A 288 -0.96 -2.88 6.74
C GLY A 288 0.38 -2.78 7.45
N VAL A 289 0.43 -2.25 8.68
CA VAL A 289 1.66 -2.25 9.51
C VAL A 289 1.63 -3.27 10.65
N LEU A 290 0.44 -3.76 11.00
CA LEU A 290 0.22 -4.82 11.98
C LEU A 290 -0.87 -5.76 11.46
N SER A 291 -0.45 -6.75 10.67
CA SER A 291 -1.33 -7.75 10.06
C SER A 291 -2.09 -8.57 11.11
N LEU A 292 -3.19 -9.24 10.72
CA LEU A 292 -3.96 -10.09 11.64
C LEU A 292 -3.10 -11.19 12.29
N ASN A 293 -2.17 -11.79 11.55
CA ASN A 293 -1.30 -12.83 12.09
C ASN A 293 -0.31 -12.27 13.10
N GLU A 294 0.23 -11.08 12.85
CA GLU A 294 1.08 -10.40 13.83
C GLU A 294 0.29 -10.07 15.10
N ARG A 295 -0.98 -9.64 14.97
CA ARG A 295 -1.86 -9.43 16.14
C ARG A 295 -2.08 -10.72 16.91
N PHE A 296 -2.36 -11.82 16.23
CA PHE A 296 -2.54 -13.13 16.88
C PHE A 296 -1.24 -13.60 17.55
N ALA A 297 -0.08 -13.32 16.96
CA ALA A 297 1.22 -13.63 17.56
C ALA A 297 1.50 -12.83 18.85
N LEU A 298 0.76 -11.75 19.12
CA LEU A 298 0.82 -11.01 20.38
C LEU A 298 -0.07 -11.58 21.48
N LEU A 299 -0.90 -12.60 21.18
CA LEU A 299 -1.68 -13.30 22.19
C LEU A 299 -0.76 -14.08 23.15
N PRO A 300 -1.14 -14.23 24.43
CA PRO A 300 -0.30 -14.87 25.42
C PRO A 300 -0.07 -16.36 25.13
N GLY A 301 1.09 -16.85 25.58
CA GLY A 301 1.47 -18.26 25.53
C GLY A 301 1.52 -18.80 24.10
N ILE A 302 0.71 -19.84 23.84
CA ILE A 302 0.60 -20.48 22.52
C ILE A 302 -0.79 -20.34 21.92
N LEU A 303 -1.59 -19.37 22.39
CA LEU A 303 -2.96 -19.14 21.93
C LEU A 303 -3.06 -18.81 20.44
N ALA A 304 -2.04 -18.16 19.87
CA ALA A 304 -1.92 -17.94 18.42
C ALA A 304 -1.99 -19.23 17.58
N ARG A 305 -1.71 -20.40 18.19
CA ARG A 305 -1.77 -21.72 17.54
C ARG A 305 -3.11 -22.42 17.71
N ASN A 306 -4.07 -21.83 18.45
CA ASN A 306 -5.43 -22.34 18.56
C ASN A 306 -6.24 -21.95 17.32
N ARG A 307 -6.22 -22.82 16.30
CA ARG A 307 -6.86 -22.55 15.00
C ARG A 307 -8.35 -22.27 15.11
N GLU A 308 -9.05 -22.92 16.03
CA GLU A 308 -10.50 -22.71 16.21
C GLU A 308 -10.79 -21.31 16.75
N GLU A 309 -9.98 -20.85 17.69
CA GLU A 309 -10.17 -19.54 18.31
C GLU A 309 -9.71 -18.41 17.39
N THR A 310 -8.56 -18.54 16.74
CA THR A 310 -8.07 -17.54 15.77
C THR A 310 -8.96 -17.46 14.54
N ARG A 311 -9.57 -18.57 14.09
CA ARG A 311 -10.58 -18.55 13.01
C ARG A 311 -11.81 -17.75 13.41
N LYS A 312 -12.37 -17.97 14.60
CA LYS A 312 -13.53 -17.20 15.11
C LYS A 312 -13.21 -15.71 15.23
N MET A 313 -12.01 -15.38 15.72
CA MET A 313 -11.54 -14.01 15.83
C MET A 313 -11.38 -13.36 14.45
N THR A 314 -10.81 -14.08 13.48
CA THR A 314 -10.69 -13.63 12.08
C THR A 314 -12.07 -13.39 11.46
N GLU A 315 -12.99 -14.34 11.61
CA GLU A 315 -14.36 -14.21 11.12
C GLU A 315 -15.06 -12.99 11.71
N TYR A 316 -14.91 -12.75 13.02
CA TYR A 316 -15.47 -11.57 13.67
C TYR A 316 -14.83 -10.28 13.15
N LEU A 317 -13.51 -10.19 13.04
CA LEU A 317 -12.85 -8.98 12.53
C LEU A 317 -13.23 -8.67 11.09
N LEU A 318 -13.43 -9.70 10.24
CA LEU A 318 -13.76 -9.52 8.83
C LEU A 318 -15.26 -9.31 8.54
N LYS A 319 -16.16 -9.91 9.35
CA LYS A 319 -17.61 -9.87 9.12
C LYS A 319 -18.39 -9.08 10.17
N GLY A 320 -17.76 -8.73 11.29
CA GLY A 320 -18.37 -8.01 12.40
C GLY A 320 -19.68 -8.60 12.91
N ARG A 321 -20.46 -7.80 13.64
CA ARG A 321 -21.77 -8.19 14.16
C ARG A 321 -22.89 -8.09 13.12
N ASN A 322 -22.79 -7.10 12.24
CA ASN A 322 -23.83 -6.74 11.27
C ASN A 322 -23.47 -7.14 9.83
N GLY A 323 -22.52 -8.06 9.64
CA GLY A 323 -22.04 -8.48 8.33
C GLY A 323 -20.97 -7.54 7.70
N GLY A 324 -20.60 -6.46 8.39
CA GLY A 324 -19.52 -5.55 7.98
C GLY A 324 -18.23 -5.76 8.78
N ARG A 325 -17.07 -5.53 8.15
CA ARG A 325 -15.74 -5.59 8.79
C ARG A 325 -15.64 -4.65 10.01
N VAL A 326 -15.05 -5.12 11.10
CA VAL A 326 -14.69 -4.27 12.24
C VAL A 326 -13.61 -3.30 11.79
N SER A 327 -13.89 -2.00 11.88
CA SER A 327 -12.89 -1.00 11.48
C SER A 327 -11.70 -1.00 12.42
N GLU A 328 -10.51 -0.64 11.92
CA GLU A 328 -9.32 -0.53 12.79
C GLU A 328 -9.53 0.49 13.91
N LYS A 329 -10.29 1.56 13.63
CA LYS A 329 -10.66 2.57 14.62
C LYS A 329 -11.52 1.97 15.74
N GLU A 330 -12.56 1.22 15.39
CA GLU A 330 -13.43 0.55 16.36
C GLU A 330 -12.63 -0.42 17.24
N LEU A 331 -11.80 -1.28 16.63
CA LEU A 331 -10.96 -2.22 17.38
C LEU A 331 -9.99 -1.47 18.32
N PHE A 332 -9.33 -0.43 17.83
CA PHE A 332 -8.37 0.34 18.62
C PHE A 332 -9.05 1.06 19.80
N ASP A 333 -10.19 1.71 19.56
CA ASP A 333 -10.98 2.37 20.61
C ASP A 333 -11.43 1.36 21.67
N GLU A 334 -11.93 0.19 21.27
CA GLU A 334 -12.36 -0.87 22.19
C GLU A 334 -11.18 -1.46 22.98
N LEU A 335 -9.99 -1.59 22.38
CA LEU A 335 -8.77 -2.02 23.10
C LEU A 335 -8.32 -0.99 24.13
N ILE A 336 -8.42 0.31 23.83
CA ILE A 336 -8.13 1.38 24.80
C ILE A 336 -9.12 1.36 25.97
N ASP A 337 -10.39 1.01 25.72
CA ASP A 337 -11.40 0.94 26.78
C ASP A 337 -11.34 -0.37 27.58
N THR A 338 -10.67 -1.41 27.06
CA THR A 338 -10.57 -2.72 27.72
C THR A 338 -9.66 -2.64 28.95
N VAL A 339 -10.19 -2.97 30.12
CA VAL A 339 -9.41 -3.11 31.35
C VAL A 339 -8.77 -4.50 31.40
N PRO A 340 -7.44 -4.63 31.61
CA PRO A 340 -6.78 -5.93 31.68
C PRO A 340 -7.19 -6.73 32.93
N ASP A 341 -7.07 -8.06 32.86
CA ASP A 341 -7.23 -8.96 34.01
C ASP A 341 -5.98 -8.85 34.91
N THR A 342 -5.84 -7.77 35.69
CA THR A 342 -4.78 -7.67 36.71
C THR A 342 -5.33 -8.03 38.08
N ASP A 343 -4.60 -8.85 38.84
CA ASP A 343 -4.98 -9.38 40.17
C ASP A 343 -4.96 -8.30 41.30
N GLY A 344 -5.23 -7.04 40.97
CA GLY A 344 -5.45 -5.96 41.95
C GLY A 344 -4.22 -5.41 42.67
N ASN A 345 -3.00 -5.74 42.21
CA ASN A 345 -1.74 -5.39 42.90
C ASN A 345 -0.74 -4.54 42.08
N ASP A 346 -1.06 -4.14 40.85
CA ASP A 346 -0.23 -3.20 40.10
C ASP A 346 -0.82 -1.80 40.24
N ASP A 347 -0.31 -1.08 41.25
CA ASP A 347 -0.58 0.32 41.57
C ASP A 347 -0.47 1.21 40.32
N ASP A 348 -1.58 1.86 39.96
CA ASP A 348 -1.81 3.22 39.40
C ASP A 348 -0.88 3.86 38.34
N GLU A 349 0.27 3.28 37.99
CA GLU A 349 1.23 3.78 37.00
C GLU A 349 1.21 3.00 35.68
N GLN A 350 0.23 2.12 35.44
CA GLN A 350 -0.03 1.60 34.09
C GLN A 350 -0.66 2.72 33.23
N HIS A 351 0.21 3.63 32.79
CA HIS A 351 0.04 4.76 31.88
C HIS A 351 -1.27 4.68 31.11
N GLN A 352 -2.20 5.54 31.50
CA GLN A 352 -3.54 5.60 30.97
C GLN A 352 -3.48 5.79 29.45
N TRP A 353 -4.00 4.81 28.71
CA TRP A 353 -4.18 4.95 27.27
C TRP A 353 -5.25 6.00 26.99
N SER A 354 -4.92 6.97 26.15
CA SER A 354 -5.82 8.00 25.64
C SER A 354 -6.14 7.80 24.16
N LYS A 355 -7.37 8.07 23.75
CA LYS A 355 -7.80 8.09 22.33
C LYS A 355 -7.34 9.35 21.59
N ASP A 356 -6.92 10.38 22.33
CA ASP A 356 -6.50 11.67 21.80
C ASP A 356 -4.98 11.76 21.60
N GLU A 357 -4.24 10.71 21.97
CA GLU A 357 -2.79 10.63 21.84
C GLU A 357 -2.33 9.78 20.63
N TRP A 358 -1.03 9.88 20.34
CA TRP A 358 -0.37 9.21 19.24
C TRP A 358 0.63 8.17 19.76
N TYR A 359 0.63 6.99 19.17
CA TYR A 359 1.45 5.87 19.64
C TYR A 359 2.36 5.33 18.55
N CYS A 360 3.60 5.02 18.91
CA CYS A 360 4.48 4.26 18.02
C CYS A 360 4.00 2.81 17.92
N LEU A 361 4.40 2.12 16.84
CA LEU A 361 4.01 0.72 16.61
C LEU A 361 4.43 -0.21 17.76
N ALA A 362 5.55 0.06 18.44
CA ALA A 362 5.99 -0.73 19.58
C ALA A 362 5.00 -0.64 20.75
N CYS A 363 4.58 0.57 21.11
CA CYS A 363 3.55 0.76 22.14
C CYS A 363 2.23 0.11 21.71
N ILE A 364 1.78 0.26 20.46
CA ILE A 364 0.56 -0.42 20.00
C ILE A 364 0.69 -1.94 20.12
N LYS A 365 1.84 -2.54 19.79
CA LYS A 365 2.07 -3.97 20.02
C LYS A 365 1.92 -4.34 21.51
N ASP A 366 2.36 -3.48 22.43
CA ASP A 366 2.15 -3.68 23.86
C ASP A 366 0.68 -3.57 24.27
N LEU A 367 -0.09 -2.63 23.70
CA LEU A 367 -1.54 -2.55 23.89
C LEU A 367 -2.21 -3.89 23.54
N PHE A 368 -1.86 -4.45 22.38
CA PHE A 368 -2.38 -5.74 21.93
C PHE A 368 -1.98 -6.88 22.87
N ARG A 369 -0.71 -6.95 23.31
CA ARG A 369 -0.27 -7.96 24.28
C ARG A 369 -1.06 -7.91 25.58
N GLN A 370 -1.35 -6.71 26.05
CA GLN A 370 -2.04 -6.48 27.33
C GLN A 370 -3.54 -6.79 27.24
N ARG A 371 -4.20 -6.41 26.14
CA ARG A 371 -5.66 -6.27 26.12
C ARG A 371 -6.37 -7.10 25.06
N PHE A 372 -5.69 -7.61 24.05
CA PHE A 372 -6.36 -8.24 22.90
C PHE A 372 -7.10 -9.54 23.27
N MET A 373 -6.52 -10.37 24.14
CA MET A 373 -7.20 -11.58 24.62
C MET A 373 -8.45 -11.23 25.47
N VAL A 374 -8.32 -10.24 26.37
CA VAL A 374 -9.38 -9.83 27.28
C VAL A 374 -10.54 -9.21 26.48
N TRP A 375 -10.22 -8.29 25.57
CA TRP A 375 -11.17 -7.69 24.62
C TRP A 375 -11.96 -8.76 23.87
N TRP A 376 -11.26 -9.78 23.35
CA TRP A 376 -11.91 -10.83 22.59
C TRP A 376 -12.84 -11.70 23.45
N ARG A 377 -12.44 -12.02 24.69
CA ARG A 377 -13.29 -12.73 25.66
C ARG A 377 -14.57 -11.95 25.94
N GLN A 378 -14.46 -10.67 26.29
CA GLN A 378 -15.60 -9.78 26.55
C GLN A 378 -16.48 -9.61 25.31
N THR A 379 -15.87 -9.53 24.13
CA THR A 379 -16.60 -9.46 22.85
C THR A 379 -17.45 -10.70 22.61
N LYS A 380 -16.91 -11.90 22.89
CA LYS A 380 -17.66 -13.17 22.79
C LYS A 380 -18.82 -13.22 23.76
N GLU A 381 -18.60 -12.84 25.02
CA GLU A 381 -19.63 -12.79 26.05
C GLU A 381 -20.76 -11.82 25.67
N LYS A 382 -20.42 -10.60 25.23
CA LYS A 382 -21.38 -9.60 24.75
C LYS A 382 -22.18 -10.08 23.52
N ASN A 383 -21.65 -11.03 22.75
CA ASN A 383 -22.32 -11.64 21.60
C ASN A 383 -23.08 -12.93 21.96
N GLY A 384 -23.24 -13.24 23.25
CA GLY A 384 -24.01 -14.40 23.72
C GLY A 384 -23.31 -15.74 23.45
N ALA A 385 -21.99 -15.76 23.32
CA ALA A 385 -21.26 -17.01 23.24
C ALA A 385 -21.53 -17.86 24.50
N PRO A 386 -21.78 -19.17 24.36
CA PRO A 386 -22.05 -20.03 25.51
C PRO A 386 -20.84 -20.06 26.44
N HIS A 387 -21.10 -20.05 27.75
CA HIS A 387 -20.08 -20.29 28.75
C HIS A 387 -19.59 -21.73 28.61
N VAL A 388 -18.26 -21.90 28.50
CA VAL A 388 -17.59 -23.20 28.44
C VAL A 388 -16.53 -23.24 29.52
N ASP A 389 -16.33 -24.41 30.13
CA ASP A 389 -15.40 -24.58 31.24
C ASP A 389 -13.97 -24.17 30.83
N ASP A 390 -13.27 -23.50 31.75
CA ASP A 390 -11.87 -23.12 31.55
C ASP A 390 -10.96 -24.34 31.46
N CYS A 391 -10.08 -24.33 30.46
CA CYS A 391 -8.99 -25.28 30.41
C CYS A 391 -8.00 -24.98 31.54
N TRP A 392 -7.63 -25.98 32.33
CA TRP A 392 -6.66 -25.81 33.43
C TRP A 392 -5.30 -25.25 32.99
N TYR A 393 -4.92 -25.46 31.72
CA TYR A 393 -3.69 -24.93 31.14
C TYR A 393 -3.87 -23.60 30.41
N GLY A 394 -5.10 -23.07 30.34
CA GLY A 394 -5.41 -21.78 29.73
C GLY A 394 -4.81 -21.60 28.33
N TYR A 395 -4.27 -20.40 28.08
CA TYR A 395 -3.55 -20.06 26.86
C TYR A 395 -2.22 -20.81 26.64
N ASN A 396 -1.77 -21.60 27.63
CA ASN A 396 -0.59 -22.49 27.54
C ASN A 396 -0.95 -23.95 27.15
N CYS A 397 -2.22 -24.25 26.87
CA CYS A 397 -2.66 -25.61 26.54
C CYS A 397 -2.10 -26.09 25.19
N ARG A 398 -1.19 -27.08 25.20
CA ARG A 398 -0.67 -27.65 23.94
C ARG A 398 -1.69 -28.47 23.17
N THR A 399 -2.69 -29.04 23.84
CA THR A 399 -3.72 -29.88 23.20
C THR A 399 -4.60 -29.08 22.25
N MET A 400 -4.82 -27.78 22.52
CA MET A 400 -5.63 -26.91 21.66
C MET A 400 -5.03 -26.71 20.25
N THR A 401 -3.73 -26.96 20.07
CA THR A 401 -3.05 -26.71 18.78
C THR A 401 -3.24 -27.84 17.76
N HIS A 402 -3.59 -29.04 18.21
CA HIS A 402 -3.65 -30.24 17.37
C HIS A 402 -4.88 -31.13 17.61
N ARG A 403 -5.76 -30.78 18.56
CA ARG A 403 -7.05 -31.47 18.76
C ARG A 403 -8.21 -30.47 18.73
N SER A 404 -8.83 -30.26 17.56
CA SER A 404 -9.97 -29.34 17.40
C SER A 404 -11.12 -29.64 18.37
N SER A 405 -11.42 -30.90 18.67
CA SER A 405 -12.46 -31.26 19.64
C SER A 405 -12.16 -30.75 21.06
N HIS A 406 -10.88 -30.70 21.47
CA HIS A 406 -10.47 -30.11 22.74
C HIS A 406 -10.56 -28.57 22.70
N ALA A 407 -10.08 -27.96 21.61
CA ALA A 407 -10.14 -26.52 21.39
C ALA A 407 -11.58 -25.97 21.36
N LEU A 408 -12.55 -26.76 20.87
CA LEU A 408 -13.97 -26.38 20.85
C LEU A 408 -14.67 -26.58 22.19
N LYS A 409 -14.23 -27.57 23.00
CA LYS A 409 -14.93 -27.98 24.22
C LYS A 409 -14.62 -27.10 25.44
N LEU A 410 -13.42 -26.52 25.50
CA LEU A 410 -12.93 -25.77 26.67
C LEU A 410 -12.54 -24.35 26.28
N ASN A 411 -12.63 -23.42 27.22
CA ASN A 411 -12.08 -22.07 27.05
C ASN A 411 -10.56 -22.08 27.21
N HIS A 412 -9.84 -21.46 26.26
CA HIS A 412 -8.40 -21.20 26.35
C HIS A 412 -8.06 -19.71 26.49
N LEU A 413 -9.07 -18.83 26.51
CA LEU A 413 -8.91 -17.40 26.76
C LEU A 413 -8.79 -17.09 28.25
N CYS A 414 -8.12 -17.94 29.03
CA CYS A 414 -8.04 -17.85 30.49
C CYS A 414 -6.61 -18.07 30.98
N THR A 415 -6.33 -17.55 32.18
CA THR A 415 -5.03 -17.71 32.83
C THR A 415 -4.84 -19.18 33.27
N PRO A 416 -3.66 -19.78 33.05
CA PRO A 416 -3.38 -21.14 33.51
C PRO A 416 -3.53 -21.29 35.03
N THR A 417 -4.28 -22.28 35.49
CA THR A 417 -4.51 -22.54 36.93
C THR A 417 -3.67 -23.70 37.48
N ARG A 418 -3.04 -24.51 36.62
CA ARG A 418 -2.18 -25.65 37.02
C ARG A 418 -0.72 -25.53 36.55
N GLY A 419 -0.21 -24.30 36.43
CA GLY A 419 1.14 -24.03 35.91
C GLY A 419 1.28 -24.37 34.42
N ASP A 420 2.52 -24.35 33.92
CA ASP A 420 2.80 -24.71 32.53
C ASP A 420 2.46 -26.17 32.24
N ALA A 421 1.83 -26.43 31.09
CA ALA A 421 1.60 -27.80 30.65
C ALA A 421 2.94 -28.57 30.63
N PRO A 422 3.01 -29.77 31.24
CA PRO A 422 4.25 -30.55 31.34
C PRO A 422 4.92 -30.62 29.97
N LYS A 423 6.22 -30.29 29.88
CA LYS A 423 6.99 -30.33 28.62
C LYS A 423 6.71 -31.67 27.92
N PRO A 424 6.53 -31.68 26.58
CA PRO A 424 6.34 -32.95 25.89
C PRO A 424 7.55 -33.81 26.24
N PRO A 425 7.40 -35.14 26.44
CA PRO A 425 8.56 -36.00 26.60
C PRO A 425 9.49 -35.70 25.42
N GLN A 426 10.72 -35.28 25.71
CA GLN A 426 11.72 -35.04 24.68
C GLN A 426 11.79 -36.32 23.86
N GLN A 427 11.50 -36.23 22.57
CA GLN A 427 11.72 -37.37 21.68
C GLN A 427 13.17 -37.80 21.89
N PRO A 428 13.43 -39.09 22.16
CA PRO A 428 14.79 -39.56 22.32
C PRO A 428 15.57 -39.12 21.08
N THR A 429 16.59 -38.30 21.30
CA THR A 429 17.55 -37.92 20.28
C THR A 429 18.10 -39.23 19.74
N ASN A 430 17.73 -39.61 18.52
CA ASN A 430 18.34 -40.74 17.84
C ASN A 430 19.84 -40.44 17.74
N PRO A 431 20.72 -41.24 18.37
CA PRO A 431 22.14 -41.15 18.07
C PRO A 431 22.31 -41.66 16.62
N ASN A 432 22.71 -40.75 15.73
CA ASN A 432 23.27 -41.10 14.43
C ASN A 432 24.69 -41.66 14.61
#